data_AF-S9P6Q2-F1
#
_entry.id   AF-S9P6Q2-F1
#
_cell.length_a   1.000
_cell.length_b   1.000
_cell.length_c   1.000
_cell.angle_alpha   90.00
_cell.angle_beta   90.00
_cell.angle_gamma   90.00
#
_symmetry.space_group_name_H-M   'P 1'
#
loop_
_entity.id
_entity.type
_entity.pdbx_description
1 polymer ?
#
loop_
_entity_poly.entity_id
_entity_poly.type
_entity_poly.pdbx_seq_one_letter_code
_entity_poly.pdbx_strand_id
1 'polypeptide(L)'
;MRWGRQLRCGIARHSPLLVALMCLGLWDSPPRASTRTETEPLFPRGLTLEIPPPQTVNEEEVLRITIPVKGGRPGTRVFVEGLPPGARWHEPSRTLTFQPDFIQGGWRHEVTFTAVDGEQTVQGELMVTVRDTVRPPEPRVVQHEEEAGSLRLTLEQPTDTWLDSPSQAGRTFPAVVTVPLAATSRQPMPVTVRLHGVGNWPPSPEVARDRFIIQPSDPQLTYWYGYSEDMLRGTAPRGTVPPYTVRRVLALLEWVLRSYPSADPNRVFVEGDSMGGAGALTLGLLDARHFAGVFARHAQPVARAHRPWRVAQLSSLWGMPEEEVLGPEGLGVWSRLDMTRALRDEPEARSQFLILEHGKDDPIIHFGSMVSPSTLTGASFYETLQTQHIGHVAVWHEGGHTEPDPWLGERWWDRGWNPRADTKSFLRRDVAFPAFSRSSWDGDPGRGGNGHQPWRKESGYAGDPKVAGDTGWDGDVAGMFNRALRWDASRLVDTPQRFVMPLRAVLGPGVTTTPQVDVTPRRVQRFQCLPGERIRWSFGQAHGTVFAAPDGGVTVPRLSLRGDWTPLVLERG
;
A
#
# COMPACT_ATOMS: atom_id res chain seq x y z
N MET A 1 -38.58 54.40 -22.56
CA MET A 1 -39.08 55.74 -22.18
C MET A 1 -37.89 56.60 -21.73
N ARG A 2 -37.80 57.81 -22.30
CA ARG A 2 -37.05 59.03 -21.86
C ARG A 2 -35.62 58.84 -21.31
N TRP A 3 -34.59 59.06 -22.15
CA TRP A 3 -33.84 60.33 -22.36
C TRP A 3 -33.02 60.73 -21.11
N GLY A 4 -31.72 61.02 -21.12
CA GLY A 4 -30.78 61.29 -22.20
C GLY A 4 -29.72 62.31 -21.73
N ARG A 5 -28.54 62.25 -22.38
CA ARG A 5 -27.54 63.33 -22.63
C ARG A 5 -26.57 63.70 -21.50
N GLN A 6 -25.31 64.10 -21.76
CA GLN A 6 -24.48 64.24 -22.98
C GLN A 6 -23.01 64.36 -22.46
N LEU A 7 -22.02 63.66 -23.05
CA LEU A 7 -21.09 64.15 -24.10
C LEU A 7 -20.33 65.44 -23.68
N ARG A 8 -19.00 65.60 -23.81
CA ARG A 8 -18.10 65.14 -24.89
C ARG A 8 -16.64 65.56 -24.62
N CYS A 9 -15.72 64.80 -25.25
CA CYS A 9 -14.44 65.15 -25.89
C CYS A 9 -13.35 65.86 -25.08
N GLY A 10 -12.05 65.64 -25.27
CA GLY A 10 -11.26 64.94 -26.29
C GLY A 10 -9.84 65.55 -26.22
N ILE A 11 -8.77 64.77 -26.01
CA ILE A 11 -7.69 64.42 -26.98
C ILE A 11 -7.13 65.67 -27.71
N ALA A 12 -5.82 66.01 -27.77
CA ALA A 12 -4.59 65.23 -27.84
C ALA A 12 -3.32 66.10 -27.61
N ARG A 13 -2.24 65.43 -27.16
CA ARG A 13 -0.82 65.40 -27.64
C ARG A 13 -0.02 66.70 -27.92
N HIS A 14 1.18 66.74 -27.32
CA HIS A 14 2.54 66.77 -27.93
C HIS A 14 3.54 67.65 -27.13
N SER A 15 4.76 67.10 -26.98
CA SER A 15 6.03 67.63 -26.39
C SER A 15 6.63 68.79 -27.21
N PRO A 16 7.93 69.26 -27.06
CA PRO A 16 9.01 69.01 -26.07
C PRO A 16 9.82 70.31 -25.70
N LEU A 17 11.01 70.13 -25.07
CA LEU A 17 12.16 71.07 -24.86
C LEU A 17 12.00 72.18 -23.80
N LEU A 18 13.03 72.76 -23.18
CA LEU A 18 14.42 72.51 -22.73
C LEU A 18 14.84 73.87 -22.07
N VAL A 19 16.03 73.96 -21.46
CA VAL A 19 16.74 75.19 -20.96
C VAL A 19 16.45 75.57 -19.50
N ALA A 20 17.37 76.03 -18.64
CA ALA A 20 18.80 75.84 -18.34
C ALA A 20 19.13 76.79 -17.15
N LEU A 21 20.40 76.77 -16.68
CA LEU A 21 21.12 77.68 -15.76
C LEU A 21 20.95 77.43 -14.24
N MET A 22 22.03 77.01 -13.53
CA MET A 22 23.13 77.82 -12.92
C MET A 22 22.62 78.66 -11.72
N CYS A 23 23.24 78.78 -10.54
CA CYS A 23 24.55 78.41 -10.00
C CYS A 23 24.57 78.74 -8.48
N LEU A 24 25.52 78.16 -7.73
CA LEU A 24 26.21 78.66 -6.50
C LEU A 24 25.62 78.48 -5.08
N GLY A 25 26.52 78.04 -4.18
CA GLY A 25 26.50 78.27 -2.71
C GLY A 25 26.60 76.99 -1.87
N LEU A 26 27.78 76.38 -1.68
CA LEU A 26 28.72 76.52 -0.53
C LEU A 26 28.27 75.87 0.80
N TRP A 27 29.12 74.90 1.22
CA TRP A 27 29.47 74.40 2.56
C TRP A 27 28.40 74.19 3.65
N ASP A 28 28.28 72.93 4.10
CA ASP A 28 28.69 72.55 5.47
C ASP A 28 28.75 71.01 5.62
N SER A 29 29.76 70.53 6.36
CA SER A 29 29.90 69.10 6.75
C SER A 29 29.13 68.83 8.05
N PRO A 30 28.57 67.62 8.24
CA PRO A 30 29.01 66.76 9.36
C PRO A 30 28.81 65.25 9.07
N PRO A 31 28.98 64.34 10.05
CA PRO A 31 30.21 63.92 10.72
C PRO A 31 30.58 62.45 10.43
N ARG A 32 31.79 62.05 10.82
CA ARG A 32 32.27 60.65 10.80
C ARG A 32 31.31 59.71 11.54
N ALA A 33 30.78 58.71 10.84
CA ALA A 33 30.24 57.49 11.43
C ALA A 33 31.23 56.34 11.16
N SER A 34 31.58 55.64 12.23
CA SER A 34 32.55 54.56 12.31
C SER A 34 32.22 53.40 11.38
N THR A 35 33.13 53.07 10.46
CA THR A 35 33.22 51.75 9.84
C THR A 35 33.70 50.75 10.88
N ARG A 36 32.76 50.06 11.55
CA ARG A 36 33.04 48.73 12.11
C ARG A 36 32.94 47.74 10.97
N THR A 37 34.07 47.42 10.37
CA THR A 37 34.24 46.20 9.58
C THR A 37 34.33 45.05 10.58
N GLU A 38 33.19 44.52 11.01
CA GLU A 38 33.13 43.15 11.50
C GLU A 38 33.21 42.23 10.28
N THR A 39 34.43 41.96 9.83
CA THR A 39 34.71 40.70 9.15
C THR A 39 34.54 39.61 10.20
N GLU A 40 33.33 39.05 10.28
CA GLU A 40 33.17 37.69 10.82
C GLU A 40 34.18 36.80 10.08
N PRO A 41 35.01 36.02 10.79
CA PRO A 41 35.78 34.99 10.14
C PRO A 41 34.79 34.02 9.49
N LEU A 42 34.80 33.96 8.16
CA LEU A 42 34.23 32.88 7.37
C LEU A 42 35.02 31.60 7.69
N PHE A 43 34.79 31.02 8.86
CA PHE A 43 35.03 29.61 9.05
C PHE A 43 34.19 28.90 7.99
N PRO A 44 34.75 27.98 7.18
CA PRO A 44 33.92 27.14 6.33
C PRO A 44 32.95 26.42 7.26
N ARG A 45 31.67 26.80 7.23
CA ARG A 45 30.64 26.13 8.00
C ARG A 45 30.53 24.72 7.43
N GLY A 46 31.22 23.76 8.04
CA GLY A 46 31.10 22.37 7.67
C GLY A 46 29.63 21.95 7.73
N LEU A 47 29.24 21.10 6.79
CA LEU A 47 27.95 20.44 6.81
C LEU A 47 27.80 19.69 8.14
N THR A 48 26.73 19.94 8.89
CA THR A 48 26.46 19.22 10.15
C THR A 48 25.00 18.82 10.25
N LEU A 49 24.76 17.61 10.77
CA LEU A 49 23.45 17.11 11.19
C LEU A 49 23.26 17.31 12.69
N GLU A 50 22.14 17.88 13.11
CA GLU A 50 21.78 17.98 14.52
C GLU A 50 20.85 16.82 14.87
N ILE A 51 21.43 15.67 15.23
CA ILE A 51 20.66 14.50 15.64
C ILE A 51 20.24 14.68 17.11
N PRO A 52 18.93 14.56 17.42
CA PRO A 52 18.48 14.62 18.80
C PRO A 52 18.95 13.37 19.59
N PRO A 53 18.91 13.41 20.94
CA PRO A 53 19.12 12.22 21.75
C PRO A 53 18.15 11.08 21.38
N PRO A 54 18.43 9.83 21.78
CA PRO A 54 17.53 8.69 21.58
C PRO A 54 16.08 9.02 21.95
N GLN A 55 15.15 8.61 21.09
CA GLN A 55 13.73 8.93 21.22
C GLN A 55 12.95 7.69 21.66
N THR A 56 11.84 7.93 22.35
CA THR A 56 10.94 6.88 22.79
C THR A 56 9.51 7.31 22.52
N VAL A 57 8.68 6.38 22.04
CA VAL A 57 7.27 6.62 21.73
C VAL A 57 6.45 5.42 22.19
N ASN A 58 5.24 5.65 22.68
CA ASN A 58 4.28 4.58 22.98
C ASN A 58 3.65 4.09 21.66
N GLU A 59 3.09 2.89 21.66
CA GLU A 59 2.25 2.46 20.54
C GLU A 59 1.05 3.40 20.38
N GLU A 60 0.54 3.52 19.17
CA GLU A 60 -0.57 4.40 18.78
C GLU A 60 -0.30 5.91 18.92
N GLU A 61 0.81 6.33 19.54
CA GLU A 61 1.21 7.73 19.65
C GLU A 61 2.09 8.18 18.47
N VAL A 62 1.91 9.43 18.05
CA VAL A 62 2.67 10.01 16.94
C VAL A 62 3.97 10.64 17.42
N LEU A 63 5.09 10.12 16.94
CA LEU A 63 6.42 10.72 17.05
C LEU A 63 6.68 11.64 15.85
N ARG A 64 7.09 12.88 16.10
CA ARG A 64 7.53 13.84 15.07
C ARG A 64 8.88 14.44 15.44
N ILE A 65 9.86 14.26 14.56
CA ILE A 65 11.23 14.71 14.80
C ILE A 65 11.71 15.47 13.57
N THR A 66 12.17 16.71 13.77
CA THR A 66 12.85 17.48 12.71
C THR A 66 14.36 17.33 12.88
N ILE A 67 15.07 17.09 11.79
CA ILE A 67 16.54 17.00 11.76
C ILE A 67 17.12 18.24 11.09
N PRO A 68 17.62 19.23 11.86
CA PRO A 68 18.28 20.40 11.31
C PRO A 68 19.58 20.02 10.59
N VAL A 69 19.86 20.75 9.51
CA VAL A 69 21.15 20.72 8.82
C VAL A 69 21.69 22.13 8.79
N LYS A 70 22.94 22.32 9.23
CA LYS A 70 23.65 23.60 9.18
C LYS A 70 24.85 23.51 8.23
N GLY A 71 25.26 24.66 7.69
CA GLY A 71 26.45 24.77 6.84
C GLY A 71 26.33 24.22 5.41
N GLY A 72 25.25 23.49 5.08
CA GLY A 72 25.07 22.89 3.76
C GLY A 72 24.82 23.90 2.63
N ARG A 73 25.31 23.56 1.43
CA ARG A 73 25.10 24.32 0.19
C ARG A 73 23.65 24.26 -0.30
N PRO A 74 23.21 25.20 -1.16
CA PRO A 74 21.94 25.08 -1.86
C PRO A 74 21.84 23.71 -2.57
N GLY A 75 20.72 23.02 -2.36
CA GLY A 75 20.53 21.65 -2.89
C GLY A 75 20.99 20.52 -1.96
N THR A 76 21.42 20.82 -0.73
CA THR A 76 21.73 19.78 0.27
C THR A 76 20.54 18.83 0.47
N ARG A 77 20.79 17.54 0.24
CA ARG A 77 19.83 16.44 0.43
C ARG A 77 20.07 15.74 1.76
N VAL A 78 19.03 15.12 2.31
CA VAL A 78 19.11 14.26 3.49
C VAL A 78 18.40 12.95 3.19
N PHE A 79 19.18 11.88 3.11
CA PHE A 79 18.69 10.53 2.91
C PHE A 79 18.54 9.82 4.25
N VAL A 80 17.55 8.93 4.33
CA VAL A 80 17.25 8.19 5.56
C VAL A 80 17.20 6.70 5.28
N GLU A 81 17.89 5.94 6.11
CA GLU A 81 17.91 4.47 6.09
C GLU A 81 17.48 3.93 7.46
N GLY A 82 17.01 2.68 7.50
CA GLY A 82 16.60 2.03 8.76
C GLY A 82 15.29 2.55 9.34
N LEU A 83 14.45 3.22 8.54
CA LEU A 83 13.14 3.68 8.98
C LEU A 83 12.31 2.52 9.54
N PRO A 84 11.69 2.68 10.74
CA PRO A 84 10.71 1.73 11.23
C PRO A 84 9.59 1.53 10.20
N PRO A 85 9.03 0.32 10.08
CA PRO A 85 7.83 0.10 9.26
C PRO A 85 6.71 1.08 9.65
N GLY A 86 6.12 1.76 8.67
CA GLY A 86 5.11 2.81 8.90
C GLY A 86 5.67 4.21 9.17
N ALA A 87 6.98 4.35 9.39
CA ALA A 87 7.61 5.66 9.51
C ALA A 87 7.77 6.33 8.14
N ARG A 88 7.73 7.68 8.13
CA ARG A 88 7.83 8.49 6.92
C ARG A 88 8.84 9.59 7.09
N TRP A 89 9.70 9.74 6.10
CA TRP A 89 10.61 10.86 5.98
C TRP A 89 10.03 11.89 5.00
N HIS A 90 9.74 13.09 5.49
CA HIS A 90 9.38 14.23 4.66
C HIS A 90 10.60 15.15 4.50
N GLU A 91 11.38 14.90 3.45
CA GLU A 91 12.65 15.59 3.21
C GLU A 91 12.53 17.12 3.10
N PRO A 92 11.53 17.72 2.43
CA PRO A 92 11.44 19.18 2.32
C PRO A 92 11.34 19.90 3.67
N SER A 93 10.68 19.29 4.65
CA SER A 93 10.63 19.81 6.03
C SER A 93 11.64 19.15 6.97
N ARG A 94 12.41 18.17 6.46
CA ARG A 94 13.35 17.32 7.21
C ARG A 94 12.72 16.70 8.44
N THR A 95 11.49 16.19 8.29
CA THR A 95 10.69 15.66 9.40
C THR A 95 10.48 14.16 9.25
N LEU A 96 10.92 13.41 10.26
CA LEU A 96 10.51 12.03 10.49
C LEU A 96 9.18 12.02 11.24
N THR A 97 8.18 11.32 10.70
CA THR A 97 6.92 11.03 11.38
C THR A 97 6.76 9.52 11.54
N PHE A 98 6.41 9.05 12.72
CA PHE A 98 6.22 7.63 13.01
C PHE A 98 5.11 7.43 14.03
N GLN A 99 4.19 6.53 13.75
CA GLN A 99 3.17 6.07 14.69
C GLN A 99 3.23 4.55 14.71
N PRO A 100 3.93 3.94 15.68
CA PRO A 100 3.99 2.49 15.79
C PRO A 100 2.61 1.93 16.13
N ASP A 101 2.30 0.76 15.59
CA ASP A 101 1.21 -0.06 16.13
C ASP A 101 1.75 -1.05 17.17
N PHE A 102 0.82 -1.77 17.80
CA PHE A 102 1.11 -2.68 18.89
C PHE A 102 2.05 -3.86 18.53
N ILE A 103 2.11 -4.32 17.27
CA ILE A 103 3.07 -5.38 16.90
C ILE A 103 4.51 -4.88 17.08
N GLN A 104 4.71 -3.57 16.95
CA GLN A 104 6.01 -2.91 17.06
C GLN A 104 6.42 -2.63 18.52
N GLY A 105 5.60 -3.00 19.52
CA GLY A 105 5.90 -2.86 20.94
C GLY A 105 7.22 -3.50 21.38
N GLY A 106 8.07 -2.75 22.08
CA GLY A 106 9.34 -3.24 22.61
C GLY A 106 10.46 -3.37 21.57
N TRP A 107 10.21 -3.03 20.31
CA TRP A 107 11.23 -3.00 19.27
C TRP A 107 12.08 -1.73 19.34
N ARG A 108 13.32 -1.84 18.84
CA ARG A 108 14.27 -0.74 18.70
C ARG A 108 14.68 -0.62 17.24
N HIS A 109 14.72 0.61 16.75
CA HIS A 109 15.08 0.93 15.38
C HIS A 109 16.21 1.95 15.36
N GLU A 110 17.26 1.63 14.62
CA GLU A 110 18.35 2.55 14.32
C GLU A 110 18.06 3.23 12.99
N VAL A 111 17.94 4.55 13.01
CA VAL A 111 17.66 5.37 11.83
C VAL A 111 18.90 6.18 11.49
N THR A 112 19.45 5.96 10.30
CA THR A 112 20.64 6.66 9.83
C THR A 112 20.24 7.79 8.89
N PHE A 113 20.64 9.01 9.22
CA PHE A 113 20.50 10.20 8.38
C PHE A 113 21.82 10.49 7.68
N THR A 114 21.80 10.69 6.37
CA THR A 114 22.97 11.04 5.56
C THR A 114 22.70 12.35 4.83
N ALA A 115 23.37 13.43 5.26
CA ALA A 115 23.32 14.72 4.57
C ALA A 115 24.42 14.77 3.51
N VAL A 116 24.07 15.20 2.30
CA VAL A 116 24.99 15.34 1.17
C VAL A 116 24.76 16.69 0.49
N ASP A 117 25.80 17.50 0.36
CA ASP A 117 25.74 18.83 -0.28
C ASP A 117 26.52 18.94 -1.61
N GLY A 118 27.00 17.79 -2.11
CA GLY A 118 27.78 17.66 -3.34
C GLY A 118 29.29 17.62 -3.13
N GLU A 119 29.80 18.12 -2.00
CA GLU A 119 31.23 18.02 -1.64
C GLU A 119 31.43 17.28 -0.32
N GLN A 120 30.54 17.50 0.64
CA GLN A 120 30.59 16.90 1.96
C GLN A 120 29.46 15.89 2.12
N THR A 121 29.76 14.83 2.87
CA THR A 121 28.79 13.86 3.35
C THR A 121 28.97 13.72 4.86
N VAL A 122 27.87 13.90 5.60
CA VAL A 122 27.86 13.71 7.05
C VAL A 122 26.72 12.79 7.42
N GLN A 123 27.00 11.88 8.35
CA GLN A 123 26.05 10.91 8.85
C GLN A 123 25.77 11.13 10.33
N GLY A 124 24.57 10.75 10.74
CA GLY A 124 24.17 10.72 12.12
C GLY A 124 23.08 9.67 12.36
N GLU A 125 23.10 9.06 13.53
CA GLU A 125 22.25 7.91 13.87
C GLU A 125 21.32 8.26 15.03
N LEU A 126 20.05 7.90 14.87
CA LEU A 126 19.02 8.07 15.88
C LEU A 126 18.45 6.72 16.28
N MET A 127 18.51 6.42 17.57
CA MET A 127 17.80 5.29 18.14
C MET A 127 16.36 5.67 18.49
N VAL A 128 15.39 4.93 17.96
CA VAL A 128 13.96 5.06 18.30
C VAL A 128 13.51 3.78 18.99
N THR A 129 13.03 3.91 20.23
CA THR A 129 12.47 2.79 21.01
C THR A 129 10.95 2.89 21.06
N VAL A 130 10.26 1.81 20.71
CA VAL A 130 8.81 1.69 20.88
C VAL A 130 8.53 1.04 22.23
N ARG A 131 7.70 1.67 23.05
CA ARG A 131 7.27 1.08 24.33
C ARG A 131 6.12 0.11 24.08
N ASP A 132 6.24 -1.08 24.65
CA ASP A 132 5.18 -2.09 24.73
C ASP A 132 4.16 -1.68 25.80
N THR A 133 3.15 -0.93 25.35
CA THR A 133 2.08 -0.30 26.13
C THR A 133 0.72 -0.97 25.93
N VAL A 134 0.48 -1.60 24.79
CA VAL A 134 -0.71 -2.35 24.43
C VAL A 134 -0.37 -3.83 24.53
N ARG A 135 -0.91 -4.51 25.55
CA ARG A 135 -0.63 -5.93 25.81
C ARG A 135 -1.90 -6.75 25.83
N PRO A 136 -2.37 -7.21 24.65
CA PRO A 136 -3.53 -8.08 24.57
C PRO A 136 -3.26 -9.41 25.29
N PRO A 137 -4.31 -10.13 25.75
CA PRO A 137 -4.15 -11.47 26.30
C PRO A 137 -3.45 -12.43 25.32
N GLU A 138 -2.42 -13.12 25.80
CA GLU A 138 -1.68 -14.12 25.03
C GLU A 138 -2.59 -15.31 24.63
N PRO A 139 -2.48 -15.81 23.38
CA PRO A 139 -3.19 -17.03 23.00
C PRO A 139 -2.65 -18.24 23.76
N ARG A 140 -3.54 -19.18 24.08
CA ARG A 140 -3.22 -20.42 24.79
C ARG A 140 -3.24 -21.58 23.82
N VAL A 141 -2.16 -22.35 23.76
CA VAL A 141 -2.15 -23.57 22.97
C VAL A 141 -2.87 -24.67 23.74
N VAL A 142 -3.94 -25.22 23.15
CA VAL A 142 -4.79 -26.25 23.77
C VAL A 142 -4.58 -27.63 23.18
N GLN A 143 -3.99 -27.73 21.99
CA GLN A 143 -3.70 -29.00 21.34
C GLN A 143 -2.48 -28.89 20.43
N HIS A 144 -1.67 -29.95 20.39
CA HIS A 144 -0.54 -30.13 19.49
C HIS A 144 -0.74 -31.39 18.64
N GLU A 145 -0.49 -31.29 17.34
CA GLU A 145 -0.53 -32.42 16.40
C GLU A 145 0.73 -32.38 15.53
N GLU A 146 1.59 -33.39 15.64
CA GLU A 146 2.73 -33.54 14.74
C GLU A 146 2.27 -34.15 13.42
N GLU A 147 2.50 -33.40 12.34
CA GLU A 147 2.25 -33.82 10.97
C GLU A 147 3.60 -33.97 10.24
N ALA A 148 3.60 -34.60 9.07
CA ALA A 148 4.83 -34.89 8.34
C ALA A 148 5.61 -33.61 7.93
N GLY A 149 6.50 -33.11 8.81
CA GLY A 149 7.32 -31.92 8.61
C GLY A 149 6.74 -30.61 9.14
N SER A 150 5.63 -30.64 9.88
CA SER A 150 5.03 -29.47 10.52
C SER A 150 4.36 -29.83 11.84
N LEU A 151 4.33 -28.89 12.78
CA LEU A 151 3.57 -28.98 14.03
C LEU A 151 2.32 -28.11 13.91
N ARG A 152 1.14 -28.70 14.03
CA ARG A 152 -0.13 -27.99 14.04
C ARG A 152 -0.56 -27.73 15.48
N LEU A 153 -0.87 -26.46 15.76
CA LEU A 153 -1.29 -25.97 17.07
C LEU A 153 -2.73 -25.51 16.98
N THR A 154 -3.60 -26.02 17.85
CA THR A 154 -4.92 -25.42 18.09
C THR A 154 -4.80 -24.47 19.27
N LEU A 155 -5.27 -23.23 19.10
CA LEU A 155 -5.15 -22.17 20.08
C LEU A 155 -6.53 -21.66 20.51
N GLU A 156 -6.60 -21.22 21.75
CA GLU A 156 -7.64 -20.38 22.32
C GLU A 156 -7.10 -18.96 22.45
N GLN A 157 -7.74 -17.99 21.79
CA GLN A 157 -7.40 -16.57 21.86
C GLN A 157 -8.38 -15.84 22.78
N PRO A 158 -8.05 -15.64 24.08
CA PRO A 158 -8.86 -14.82 24.97
C PRO A 158 -8.84 -13.35 24.55
N THR A 159 -9.94 -12.62 24.82
CA THR A 159 -10.05 -11.19 24.49
C THR A 159 -10.14 -10.31 25.73
N ASP A 160 -9.56 -9.13 25.65
CA ASP A 160 -9.82 -7.99 26.54
C ASP A 160 -10.71 -6.96 25.80
N THR A 161 -10.86 -5.77 26.39
CA THR A 161 -11.64 -4.67 25.78
C THR A 161 -10.96 -4.00 24.58
N TRP A 162 -9.71 -4.38 24.27
CA TRP A 162 -9.00 -3.90 23.09
C TRP A 162 -9.19 -4.84 21.89
N LEU A 163 -9.26 -6.16 22.15
CA LEU A 163 -9.55 -7.20 21.16
C LEU A 163 -11.04 -7.49 20.91
N ASP A 164 -11.94 -7.00 21.76
CA ASP A 164 -13.38 -7.23 21.65
C ASP A 164 -14.17 -6.03 22.20
N SER A 165 -15.46 -5.96 21.90
CA SER A 165 -16.30 -4.88 22.42
C SER A 165 -16.38 -4.95 23.95
N PRO A 166 -16.53 -3.82 24.66
CA PRO A 166 -16.59 -3.82 26.13
C PRO A 166 -17.64 -4.77 26.72
N SER A 167 -18.77 -4.96 26.02
CA SER A 167 -19.85 -5.86 26.43
C SER A 167 -19.57 -7.35 26.18
N GLN A 168 -18.53 -7.68 25.40
CA GLN A 168 -18.20 -9.02 24.95
C GLN A 168 -16.76 -9.46 25.29
N ALA A 169 -15.93 -8.55 25.81
CA ALA A 169 -14.59 -8.85 26.31
C ALA A 169 -14.59 -10.02 27.32
N GLY A 170 -13.53 -10.83 27.28
CA GLY A 170 -13.39 -12.06 28.07
C GLY A 170 -13.84 -13.32 27.32
N ARG A 171 -14.36 -13.20 26.09
CA ARG A 171 -14.60 -14.35 25.21
C ARG A 171 -13.29 -14.95 24.70
N THR A 172 -13.39 -16.10 24.05
CA THR A 172 -12.26 -16.80 23.45
C THR A 172 -12.61 -17.16 22.01
N PHE A 173 -11.64 -16.95 21.11
CA PHE A 173 -11.75 -17.30 19.71
C PHE A 173 -10.76 -18.41 19.37
N PRO A 174 -11.17 -19.47 18.66
CA PRO A 174 -10.24 -20.49 18.26
C PRO A 174 -9.33 -19.97 17.13
N ALA A 175 -8.08 -20.41 17.10
CA ALA A 175 -7.15 -20.19 16.01
C ALA A 175 -6.33 -21.46 15.77
N VAL A 176 -5.74 -21.58 14.57
CA VAL A 176 -4.80 -22.65 14.24
C VAL A 176 -3.50 -22.04 13.77
N VAL A 177 -2.37 -22.54 14.27
CA VAL A 177 -1.03 -22.18 13.78
C VAL A 177 -0.29 -23.43 13.34
N THR A 178 0.17 -23.44 12.09
CA THR A 178 1.04 -24.50 11.56
C THR A 178 2.48 -24.00 11.56
N VAL A 179 3.35 -24.72 12.26
CA VAL A 179 4.77 -24.40 12.43
C VAL A 179 5.62 -25.36 11.59
N PRO A 180 6.42 -24.89 10.63
CA PRO A 180 7.31 -25.75 9.85
C PRO A 180 8.48 -26.24 10.73
N LEU A 181 8.64 -27.56 10.86
CA LEU A 181 9.68 -28.14 11.73
C LEU A 181 11.11 -27.87 11.22
N ALA A 182 11.26 -27.52 9.95
CA ALA A 182 12.54 -27.17 9.35
C ALA A 182 13.00 -25.72 9.63
N ALA A 183 12.13 -24.85 10.17
CA ALA A 183 12.49 -23.45 10.39
C ALA A 183 13.47 -23.28 11.55
N THR A 184 14.59 -22.62 11.30
CA THR A 184 15.62 -22.32 12.29
C THR A 184 16.06 -20.87 12.17
N SER A 185 16.81 -20.34 13.14
CA SER A 185 17.37 -18.97 13.05
C SER A 185 18.30 -18.78 11.84
N ARG A 186 18.89 -19.86 11.31
CA ARG A 186 19.72 -19.84 10.08
C ARG A 186 18.91 -20.04 8.80
N GLN A 187 17.67 -20.49 8.92
CA GLN A 187 16.76 -20.72 7.81
C GLN A 187 15.39 -20.13 8.18
N PRO A 188 15.28 -18.79 8.24
CA PRO A 188 14.02 -18.16 8.54
C PRO A 188 13.02 -18.39 7.40
N MET A 189 11.78 -18.72 7.75
CA MET A 189 10.72 -19.09 6.83
C MET A 189 9.65 -18.00 6.75
N PRO A 190 8.95 -17.86 5.60
CA PRO A 190 7.78 -16.99 5.47
C PRO A 190 6.69 -17.29 6.50
N VAL A 191 5.86 -16.28 6.75
CA VAL A 191 4.60 -16.41 7.50
C VAL A 191 3.44 -16.15 6.55
N THR A 192 2.38 -16.94 6.64
CA THR A 192 1.14 -16.69 5.90
C THR A 192 -0.02 -16.57 6.88
N VAL A 193 -0.66 -15.40 6.92
CA VAL A 193 -1.95 -15.20 7.56
C VAL A 193 -3.03 -15.60 6.56
N ARG A 194 -3.74 -16.70 6.83
CA ARG A 194 -4.79 -17.22 5.94
C ARG A 194 -6.17 -16.99 6.56
N LEU A 195 -6.95 -16.17 5.88
CA LEU A 195 -8.29 -15.76 6.28
C LEU A 195 -9.34 -16.63 5.58
N HIS A 196 -10.25 -17.22 6.37
CA HIS A 196 -11.28 -18.12 5.85
C HIS A 196 -12.45 -17.38 5.17
N GLY A 197 -13.08 -18.08 4.21
CA GLY A 197 -14.39 -17.73 3.66
C GLY A 197 -15.54 -18.09 4.61
N VAL A 198 -16.77 -17.66 4.31
CA VAL A 198 -17.94 -18.02 5.11
C VAL A 198 -18.16 -19.54 5.06
N GLY A 199 -18.34 -20.18 6.22
CA GLY A 199 -18.55 -21.63 6.33
C GLY A 199 -17.27 -22.48 6.28
N ASN A 200 -16.10 -21.86 6.04
CA ASN A 200 -14.82 -22.57 5.91
C ASN A 200 -14.03 -22.60 7.23
N TRP A 201 -14.73 -22.70 8.35
CA TRP A 201 -14.15 -22.84 9.70
C TRP A 201 -14.80 -24.05 10.42
N PRO A 202 -14.03 -24.91 11.11
CA PRO A 202 -12.57 -24.89 11.26
C PRO A 202 -11.83 -25.21 9.95
N PRO A 203 -10.57 -24.78 9.79
CA PRO A 203 -9.80 -25.08 8.59
C PRO A 203 -9.48 -26.57 8.52
N SER A 204 -9.43 -27.11 7.29
CA SER A 204 -8.92 -28.46 7.06
C SER A 204 -7.46 -28.57 7.50
N PRO A 205 -7.03 -29.72 8.07
CA PRO A 205 -5.63 -29.96 8.39
C PRO A 205 -4.76 -29.79 7.14
N GLU A 206 -3.62 -29.11 7.29
CA GLU A 206 -2.65 -28.94 6.22
C GLU A 206 -1.22 -29.08 6.73
N VAL A 207 -0.37 -29.63 5.87
CA VAL A 207 1.07 -29.76 6.11
C VAL A 207 1.80 -28.62 5.41
N ALA A 208 2.56 -27.84 6.16
CA ALA A 208 3.36 -26.73 5.63
C ALA A 208 4.82 -26.85 6.08
N ARG A 209 5.68 -27.30 5.17
CA ARG A 209 7.12 -27.50 5.45
C ARG A 209 7.96 -26.26 5.16
N ASP A 210 7.40 -25.30 4.43
CA ASP A 210 8.10 -24.18 3.82
C ASP A 210 7.72 -22.82 4.42
N ARG A 211 6.74 -22.78 5.33
CA ARG A 211 6.23 -21.53 5.94
C ARG A 211 5.42 -21.80 7.20
N PHE A 212 5.34 -20.78 8.05
CA PHE A 212 4.34 -20.68 9.10
C PHE A 212 2.98 -20.34 8.49
N ILE A 213 1.91 -20.89 9.03
CA ILE A 213 0.53 -20.53 8.64
C ILE A 213 -0.27 -20.18 9.88
N ILE A 214 -0.90 -19.02 9.88
CA ILE A 214 -1.79 -18.51 10.93
C ILE A 214 -3.20 -18.51 10.36
N GLN A 215 -4.11 -19.24 11.00
CA GLN A 215 -5.51 -19.38 10.59
C GLN A 215 -6.41 -18.92 11.74
N PRO A 216 -6.71 -17.61 11.83
CA PRO A 216 -7.63 -17.06 12.82
C PRO A 216 -9.09 -17.43 12.49
N SER A 217 -10.00 -17.30 13.46
CA SER A 217 -11.45 -17.42 13.25
C SER A 217 -12.18 -16.08 13.28
N ASP A 218 -13.20 -15.97 12.43
CA ASP A 218 -14.19 -14.89 12.42
C ASP A 218 -15.61 -15.47 12.44
N PRO A 219 -16.09 -15.96 13.60
CA PRO A 219 -17.40 -16.59 13.70
C PRO A 219 -18.56 -15.60 13.56
N GLN A 220 -18.33 -14.30 13.77
CA GLN A 220 -19.36 -13.27 13.59
C GLN A 220 -19.46 -12.76 12.15
N LEU A 221 -18.62 -13.26 11.24
CA LEU A 221 -18.61 -12.88 9.82
C LEU A 221 -18.46 -11.35 9.67
N THR A 222 -17.50 -10.79 10.40
CA THR A 222 -17.17 -9.36 10.46
C THR A 222 -16.47 -8.85 9.21
N TYR A 223 -16.35 -9.71 8.19
CA TYR A 223 -15.54 -9.46 6.99
C TYR A 223 -14.10 -9.06 7.35
N TRP A 224 -13.58 -9.68 8.41
CA TRP A 224 -12.24 -9.49 8.94
C TRP A 224 -11.90 -8.09 9.46
N TYR A 225 -12.88 -7.19 9.60
CA TYR A 225 -12.65 -5.86 10.16
C TYR A 225 -12.93 -5.80 11.66
N GLY A 226 -14.20 -5.79 12.04
CA GLY A 226 -14.66 -5.55 13.40
C GLY A 226 -16.15 -5.25 13.45
N TYR A 227 -16.61 -4.67 14.55
CA TYR A 227 -18.01 -4.40 14.84
C TYR A 227 -18.14 -3.26 15.85
N SER A 228 -19.32 -2.69 15.94
CA SER A 228 -19.64 -1.60 16.87
C SER A 228 -19.32 -1.96 18.31
N GLU A 229 -18.78 -0.97 19.04
CA GLU A 229 -18.51 -1.08 20.48
C GLU A 229 -19.79 -1.30 21.31
N ASP A 230 -20.91 -0.77 20.83
CA ASP A 230 -22.24 -0.90 21.43
C ASP A 230 -23.01 -2.11 20.90
N MET A 231 -22.34 -3.19 20.50
CA MET A 231 -23.02 -4.43 20.11
C MET A 231 -23.80 -5.02 21.31
N LEU A 232 -25.00 -4.51 21.52
CA LEU A 232 -26.04 -5.06 22.38
C LEU A 232 -26.88 -6.02 21.52
N ARG A 233 -27.28 -7.17 22.08
CA ARG A 233 -28.06 -8.21 21.39
C ARG A 233 -29.44 -7.70 20.95
N GLY A 234 -29.51 -6.93 19.85
CA GLY A 234 -30.74 -6.56 19.16
C GLY A 234 -31.03 -5.06 18.99
N THR A 235 -30.12 -4.13 19.30
CA THR A 235 -30.29 -2.70 18.98
C THR A 235 -29.43 -2.29 17.79
N ALA A 236 -29.84 -1.25 17.06
CA ALA A 236 -29.03 -0.66 16.00
C ALA A 236 -27.64 -0.26 16.56
N PRO A 237 -26.54 -0.55 15.84
CA PRO A 237 -25.19 -0.17 16.25
C PRO A 237 -25.10 1.33 16.56
N ARG A 238 -24.44 1.68 17.66
CA ARG A 238 -24.10 3.06 18.04
C ARG A 238 -22.61 3.12 18.38
N GLY A 239 -22.07 4.33 18.49
CA GLY A 239 -20.64 4.51 18.75
C GLY A 239 -19.75 4.07 17.59
N THR A 240 -18.45 4.02 17.82
CA THR A 240 -17.46 3.68 16.80
C THR A 240 -17.52 2.21 16.40
N VAL A 241 -16.87 1.86 15.28
CA VAL A 241 -16.67 0.48 14.82
C VAL A 241 -15.18 0.17 14.86
N PRO A 242 -14.62 -0.22 16.02
CA PRO A 242 -13.21 -0.57 16.13
C PRO A 242 -12.87 -1.84 15.34
N PRO A 243 -11.63 -1.97 14.86
CA PRO A 243 -11.18 -3.09 14.04
C PRO A 243 -10.81 -4.31 14.91
N TYR A 244 -11.74 -4.76 15.77
CA TYR A 244 -11.51 -5.84 16.74
C TYR A 244 -11.02 -7.13 16.09
N THR A 245 -11.56 -7.50 14.92
CA THR A 245 -11.14 -8.71 14.22
C THR A 245 -9.74 -8.55 13.61
N VAL A 246 -9.42 -7.39 13.02
CA VAL A 246 -8.04 -7.09 12.57
C VAL A 246 -7.05 -7.20 13.73
N ARG A 247 -7.36 -6.60 14.87
CA ARG A 247 -6.51 -6.63 16.07
C ARG A 247 -6.25 -8.06 16.54
N ARG A 248 -7.28 -8.92 16.53
CA ARG A 248 -7.13 -10.35 16.85
C ARG A 248 -6.20 -11.07 15.86
N VAL A 249 -6.31 -10.78 14.57
CA VAL A 249 -5.42 -11.36 13.54
C VAL A 249 -3.97 -10.90 13.76
N LEU A 250 -3.77 -9.61 13.97
CA LEU A 250 -2.46 -9.01 14.20
C LEU A 250 -1.83 -9.49 15.52
N ALA A 251 -2.62 -9.74 16.57
CA ALA A 251 -2.11 -10.27 17.84
C ALA A 251 -1.59 -11.71 17.69
N LEU A 252 -2.22 -12.52 16.84
CA LEU A 252 -1.69 -13.85 16.49
C LEU A 252 -0.40 -13.75 15.67
N LEU A 253 -0.31 -12.80 14.74
CA LEU A 253 0.91 -12.53 13.98
C LEU A 253 2.06 -12.12 14.91
N GLU A 254 1.79 -11.18 15.81
CA GLU A 254 2.75 -10.75 16.82
C GLU A 254 3.23 -11.93 17.67
N TRP A 255 2.30 -12.73 18.20
CA TRP A 255 2.61 -13.91 19.00
C TRP A 255 3.52 -14.88 18.25
N VAL A 256 3.25 -15.14 16.96
CA VAL A 256 4.11 -16.00 16.13
C VAL A 256 5.50 -15.40 15.95
N LEU A 257 5.59 -14.11 15.61
CA LEU A 257 6.88 -13.44 15.39
C LEU A 257 7.74 -13.38 16.66
N ARG A 258 7.11 -13.25 17.83
CA ARG A 258 7.80 -13.28 19.14
C ARG A 258 8.19 -14.68 19.56
N SER A 259 7.29 -15.66 19.39
CA SER A 259 7.48 -17.04 19.86
C SER A 259 8.42 -17.85 18.96
N TYR A 260 8.51 -17.49 17.68
CA TYR A 260 9.32 -18.19 16.68
C TYR A 260 10.27 -17.22 15.97
N PRO A 261 11.51 -17.02 16.48
CA PRO A 261 12.50 -16.16 15.82
C PRO A 261 12.91 -16.61 14.41
N SER A 262 12.53 -17.83 14.01
CA SER A 262 12.68 -18.35 12.65
C SER A 262 11.52 -17.97 11.71
N ALA A 263 10.50 -17.26 12.18
CA ALA A 263 9.49 -16.61 11.35
C ALA A 263 10.07 -15.28 10.81
N ASP A 264 10.14 -15.13 9.48
CA ASP A 264 10.73 -13.95 8.84
C ASP A 264 9.72 -12.79 8.78
N PRO A 265 9.93 -11.69 9.55
CA PRO A 265 9.00 -10.55 9.57
C PRO A 265 9.00 -9.75 8.25
N ASN A 266 9.97 -9.96 7.37
CA ASN A 266 10.01 -9.33 6.04
C ASN A 266 9.38 -10.23 4.95
N ARG A 267 8.94 -11.45 5.30
CA ARG A 267 8.23 -12.40 4.41
C ARG A 267 6.90 -12.86 5.01
N VAL A 268 6.15 -11.92 5.57
CA VAL A 268 4.77 -12.16 6.01
C VAL A 268 3.83 -11.88 4.84
N PHE A 269 2.89 -12.78 4.57
CA PHE A 269 1.89 -12.64 3.53
C PHE A 269 0.50 -12.79 4.12
N VAL A 270 -0.49 -12.12 3.54
CA VAL A 270 -1.90 -12.37 3.86
C VAL A 270 -2.59 -12.98 2.65
N GLU A 271 -3.39 -14.00 2.88
CA GLU A 271 -4.18 -14.64 1.83
C GLU A 271 -5.60 -14.99 2.27
N GLY A 272 -6.51 -15.07 1.30
CA GLY A 272 -7.86 -15.55 1.55
C GLY A 272 -8.70 -15.65 0.28
N ASP A 273 -9.89 -16.23 0.47
CA ASP A 273 -10.88 -16.46 -0.57
C ASP A 273 -12.27 -15.99 -0.10
N SER A 274 -13.08 -15.42 -0.99
CA SER A 274 -14.42 -14.92 -0.65
C SER A 274 -14.37 -13.83 0.44
N MET A 275 -15.05 -14.03 1.58
CA MET A 275 -14.89 -13.20 2.78
C MET A 275 -13.43 -13.06 3.20
N GLY A 276 -12.65 -14.15 3.15
CA GLY A 276 -11.21 -14.13 3.42
C GLY A 276 -10.43 -13.31 2.40
N GLY A 277 -10.85 -13.30 1.14
CA GLY A 277 -10.24 -12.48 0.09
C GLY A 277 -10.46 -10.99 0.34
N ALA A 278 -11.68 -10.61 0.73
CA ALA A 278 -12.00 -9.25 1.18
C ALA A 278 -11.18 -8.83 2.41
N GLY A 279 -11.03 -9.75 3.38
CA GLY A 279 -10.17 -9.55 4.55
C GLY A 279 -8.70 -9.40 4.19
N ALA A 280 -8.20 -10.18 3.22
CA ALA A 280 -6.81 -10.12 2.79
C ALA A 280 -6.49 -8.77 2.13
N LEU A 281 -7.42 -8.22 1.34
CA LEU A 281 -7.30 -6.86 0.82
C LEU A 281 -7.34 -5.82 1.94
N THR A 282 -8.33 -5.90 2.84
CA THR A 282 -8.48 -4.96 3.96
C THR A 282 -7.22 -4.92 4.82
N LEU A 283 -6.81 -6.07 5.37
CA LEU A 283 -5.65 -6.18 6.25
C LEU A 283 -4.35 -5.86 5.49
N GLY A 284 -4.21 -6.39 4.28
CA GLY A 284 -3.02 -6.22 3.48
C GLY A 284 -2.77 -4.79 3.02
N LEU A 285 -3.83 -3.98 2.82
CA LEU A 285 -3.73 -2.59 2.37
C LEU A 285 -3.74 -1.60 3.53
N LEU A 286 -4.57 -1.81 4.55
CA LEU A 286 -4.73 -0.87 5.67
C LEU A 286 -3.66 -1.07 6.75
N ASP A 287 -3.13 -2.28 6.89
CA ASP A 287 -2.02 -2.64 7.79
C ASP A 287 -0.78 -3.07 6.99
N ALA A 288 -0.61 -2.46 5.81
CA ALA A 288 0.37 -2.80 4.78
C ALA A 288 1.81 -2.93 5.28
N ARG A 289 2.18 -2.19 6.33
CA ARG A 289 3.52 -2.25 6.94
C ARG A 289 3.90 -3.62 7.48
N HIS A 290 2.96 -4.54 7.68
CA HIS A 290 3.24 -5.90 8.16
C HIS A 290 3.35 -6.93 7.05
N PHE A 291 2.97 -6.61 5.81
CA PHE A 291 2.83 -7.61 4.75
C PHE A 291 3.75 -7.34 3.56
N ALA A 292 4.41 -8.40 3.10
CA ALA A 292 5.21 -8.45 1.89
C ALA A 292 4.35 -8.56 0.62
N GLY A 293 3.15 -9.14 0.71
CA GLY A 293 2.19 -9.22 -0.40
C GLY A 293 0.86 -9.83 0.01
N VAL A 294 -0.13 -9.65 -0.87
CA VAL A 294 -1.54 -9.98 -0.64
C VAL A 294 -2.03 -10.95 -1.72
N PHE A 295 -2.69 -12.03 -1.32
CA PHE A 295 -3.29 -13.00 -2.23
C PHE A 295 -4.80 -13.06 -1.97
N ALA A 296 -5.60 -12.50 -2.85
CA ALA A 296 -7.03 -12.33 -2.63
C ALA A 296 -7.83 -12.89 -3.81
N ARG A 297 -8.56 -13.98 -3.55
CA ARG A 297 -9.43 -14.64 -4.54
C ARG A 297 -10.90 -14.35 -4.22
N HIS A 298 -11.73 -14.16 -5.24
CA HIS A 298 -13.15 -13.84 -5.09
C HIS A 298 -13.40 -12.74 -4.05
N ALA A 299 -12.51 -11.74 -4.01
CA ALA A 299 -12.49 -10.75 -2.95
C ALA A 299 -13.51 -9.63 -3.21
N GLN A 300 -14.12 -9.08 -2.15
CA GLN A 300 -14.87 -7.82 -2.25
C GLN A 300 -13.96 -6.64 -1.81
N PRO A 301 -13.55 -5.75 -2.73
CA PRO A 301 -12.63 -4.64 -2.43
C PRO A 301 -13.38 -3.39 -1.97
N VAL A 302 -14.68 -3.29 -2.25
CA VAL A 302 -15.52 -2.15 -1.86
C VAL A 302 -16.69 -2.67 -1.07
N ALA A 303 -16.70 -2.40 0.24
CA ALA A 303 -17.73 -2.90 1.16
C ALA A 303 -19.16 -2.47 0.75
N ARG A 304 -19.33 -1.22 0.27
CA ARG A 304 -20.64 -0.73 -0.21
C ARG A 304 -21.12 -1.35 -1.52
N ALA A 305 -20.22 -1.94 -2.29
CA ALA A 305 -20.57 -2.62 -3.54
C ALA A 305 -20.99 -4.07 -3.30
N HIS A 306 -21.19 -4.48 -2.05
CA HIS A 306 -21.75 -5.78 -1.74
C HIS A 306 -23.20 -5.90 -2.20
N ARG A 307 -23.61 -7.14 -2.46
CA ARG A 307 -25.01 -7.48 -2.69
C ARG A 307 -25.91 -7.08 -1.51
N PRO A 308 -27.19 -6.73 -1.76
CA PRO A 308 -28.09 -6.17 -0.74
C PRO A 308 -28.18 -6.99 0.56
N TRP A 309 -28.32 -8.31 0.45
CA TRP A 309 -28.39 -9.15 1.66
C TRP A 309 -27.12 -9.07 2.52
N ARG A 310 -25.94 -8.99 1.88
CA ARG A 310 -24.67 -8.85 2.60
C ARG A 310 -24.55 -7.47 3.23
N VAL A 311 -24.96 -6.41 2.53
CA VAL A 311 -25.02 -5.07 3.10
C VAL A 311 -25.90 -5.06 4.35
N ALA A 312 -27.10 -5.66 4.29
CA ALA A 312 -28.00 -5.75 5.45
C ALA A 312 -27.37 -6.48 6.64
N GLN A 313 -26.65 -7.59 6.41
CA GLN A 313 -25.94 -8.30 7.47
C GLN A 313 -24.82 -7.44 8.09
N LEU A 314 -24.00 -6.80 7.26
CA LEU A 314 -22.91 -5.94 7.74
C LEU A 314 -23.43 -4.68 8.44
N SER A 315 -24.57 -4.12 8.03
CA SER A 315 -25.23 -3.01 8.73
C SER A 315 -25.60 -3.37 10.16
N SER A 316 -25.87 -4.64 10.48
CA SER A 316 -26.10 -5.08 11.86
C SER A 316 -24.85 -5.03 12.74
N LEU A 317 -23.66 -4.98 12.12
CA LEU A 317 -22.37 -4.86 12.80
C LEU A 317 -21.85 -3.41 12.80
N TRP A 318 -22.15 -2.66 11.74
CA TRP A 318 -21.46 -1.42 11.40
C TRP A 318 -22.35 -0.16 11.38
N GLY A 319 -23.66 -0.33 11.45
CA GLY A 319 -24.61 0.73 11.11
C GLY A 319 -24.82 0.84 9.59
N MET A 320 -25.81 1.64 9.18
CA MET A 320 -26.17 1.72 7.76
C MET A 320 -25.10 2.46 6.94
N PRO A 321 -24.84 2.09 5.67
CA PRO A 321 -23.88 2.78 4.81
C PRO A 321 -24.14 4.27 4.63
N GLU A 322 -25.40 4.69 4.71
CA GLU A 322 -25.82 6.09 4.56
C GLU A 322 -25.58 6.92 5.83
N GLU A 323 -25.50 6.28 7.00
CA GLU A 323 -25.27 6.94 8.28
C GLU A 323 -23.80 7.26 8.51
N GLU A 324 -22.90 6.45 7.94
CA GLU A 324 -21.45 6.59 8.00
C GLU A 324 -20.91 6.92 9.39
N VAL A 325 -20.98 5.94 10.31
CA VAL A 325 -20.56 6.16 11.70
C VAL A 325 -19.04 6.41 11.77
N LEU A 326 -18.66 7.67 12.02
CA LEU A 326 -17.27 8.12 11.95
C LEU A 326 -16.44 7.56 13.11
N GLY A 327 -15.28 7.02 12.77
CA GLY A 327 -14.23 6.70 13.75
C GLY A 327 -13.42 7.94 14.17
N PRO A 328 -12.42 7.76 15.05
CA PRO A 328 -11.55 8.84 15.53
C PRO A 328 -10.81 9.62 14.44
N GLU A 329 -10.53 8.97 13.31
CA GLU A 329 -9.87 9.57 12.15
C GLU A 329 -10.83 10.34 11.22
N GLY A 330 -12.10 10.48 11.59
CA GLY A 330 -13.11 11.17 10.78
C GLY A 330 -13.58 10.36 9.57
N LEU A 331 -13.31 9.06 9.53
CA LEU A 331 -13.74 8.14 8.47
C LEU A 331 -14.62 7.04 9.07
N GLY A 332 -15.76 6.75 8.44
CA GLY A 332 -16.62 5.63 8.82
C GLY A 332 -16.12 4.31 8.24
N VAL A 333 -16.55 3.19 8.85
CA VAL A 333 -16.10 1.84 8.46
C VAL A 333 -16.37 1.52 6.98
N TRP A 334 -17.52 1.90 6.44
CA TRP A 334 -17.84 1.64 5.04
C TRP A 334 -16.89 2.38 4.09
N SER A 335 -16.47 3.61 4.41
CA SER A 335 -15.44 4.32 3.64
C SER A 335 -14.03 3.82 3.89
N ARG A 336 -13.73 3.41 5.13
CA ARG A 336 -12.45 2.78 5.48
C ARG A 336 -12.21 1.54 4.62
N LEU A 337 -13.26 0.72 4.46
CA LEU A 337 -13.28 -0.53 3.69
C LEU A 337 -13.60 -0.35 2.19
N ASP A 338 -13.33 0.84 1.66
CA ASP A 338 -13.25 1.07 0.23
C ASP A 338 -11.79 1.04 -0.21
N MET A 339 -11.38 -0.06 -0.84
CA MET A 339 -9.98 -0.24 -1.25
C MET A 339 -9.60 0.66 -2.43
N THR A 340 -10.56 1.20 -3.19
CA THR A 340 -10.24 2.22 -4.20
C THR A 340 -9.78 3.52 -3.54
N ARG A 341 -10.45 3.91 -2.45
CA ARG A 341 -10.04 5.05 -1.62
C ARG A 341 -8.71 4.78 -0.94
N ALA A 342 -8.54 3.63 -0.30
CA ALA A 342 -7.30 3.29 0.40
C ALA A 342 -6.08 3.40 -0.52
N LEU A 343 -6.16 2.85 -1.74
CA LEU A 343 -5.07 2.93 -2.72
C LEU A 343 -4.80 4.37 -3.22
N ARG A 344 -5.83 5.22 -3.32
CA ARG A 344 -5.69 6.63 -3.70
C ARG A 344 -5.11 7.50 -2.59
N ASP A 345 -5.53 7.26 -1.35
CA ASP A 345 -5.33 8.20 -0.25
C ASP A 345 -4.23 7.75 0.73
N GLU A 346 -3.90 6.46 0.80
CA GLU A 346 -2.95 5.90 1.78
C GLU A 346 -1.66 5.42 1.09
N PRO A 347 -0.53 6.14 1.25
CA PRO A 347 0.72 5.75 0.59
C PRO A 347 1.26 4.38 1.01
N GLU A 348 0.95 3.90 2.22
CA GLU A 348 1.32 2.55 2.66
C GLU A 348 0.57 1.47 1.86
N ALA A 349 -0.71 1.68 1.55
CA ALA A 349 -1.48 0.78 0.70
C ALA A 349 -0.86 0.67 -0.71
N ARG A 350 -0.34 1.79 -1.25
CA ARG A 350 0.37 1.80 -2.55
C ARG A 350 1.70 1.04 -2.56
N SER A 351 2.22 0.69 -1.40
CA SER A 351 3.45 -0.09 -1.27
C SER A 351 3.22 -1.60 -1.34
N GLN A 352 2.01 -2.06 -1.62
CA GLN A 352 1.66 -3.48 -1.66
C GLN A 352 1.72 -4.08 -3.06
N PHE A 353 1.92 -5.41 -3.08
CA PHE A 353 1.80 -6.23 -4.27
C PHE A 353 0.62 -7.20 -4.11
N LEU A 354 -0.32 -7.14 -5.05
CA LEU A 354 -1.58 -7.91 -5.00
C LEU A 354 -1.58 -9.03 -6.04
N ILE A 355 -2.02 -10.22 -5.63
CA ILE A 355 -2.32 -11.34 -6.53
C ILE A 355 -3.82 -11.57 -6.43
N LEU A 356 -4.54 -11.34 -7.53
CA LEU A 356 -6.00 -11.28 -7.57
C LEU A 356 -6.55 -12.28 -8.57
N GLU A 357 -7.67 -12.92 -8.21
CA GLU A 357 -8.44 -13.76 -9.12
C GLU A 357 -9.95 -13.62 -8.86
N HIS A 358 -10.72 -13.54 -9.95
CA HIS A 358 -12.17 -13.33 -9.92
C HIS A 358 -12.90 -14.08 -11.05
N GLY A 359 -14.04 -14.68 -10.72
CA GLY A 359 -14.99 -15.23 -11.68
C GLY A 359 -15.99 -14.19 -12.21
N LYS A 360 -16.21 -14.15 -13.52
CA LYS A 360 -17.27 -13.35 -14.17
C LYS A 360 -18.65 -13.88 -13.82
N ASP A 361 -18.80 -15.20 -13.71
CA ASP A 361 -20.05 -15.84 -13.32
C ASP A 361 -20.12 -16.22 -11.85
N ASP A 362 -19.28 -15.61 -11.00
CA ASP A 362 -19.44 -15.68 -9.56
C ASP A 362 -20.78 -15.01 -9.14
N PRO A 363 -21.78 -15.76 -8.63
CA PRO A 363 -23.05 -15.18 -8.24
C PRO A 363 -23.05 -14.68 -6.79
N ILE A 364 -21.93 -14.84 -6.07
CA ILE A 364 -21.78 -14.52 -4.65
C ILE A 364 -21.01 -13.22 -4.48
N ILE A 365 -19.81 -13.14 -5.05
CA ILE A 365 -18.98 -11.94 -5.15
C ILE A 365 -18.93 -11.55 -6.62
N HIS A 366 -20.05 -11.02 -7.10
CA HIS A 366 -20.21 -10.77 -8.52
C HIS A 366 -19.14 -9.81 -9.07
N PHE A 367 -18.76 -10.02 -10.33
CA PHE A 367 -17.63 -9.36 -10.96
C PHE A 367 -17.69 -7.82 -10.97
N GLY A 368 -18.89 -7.25 -10.87
CA GLY A 368 -19.11 -5.81 -10.64
C GLY A 368 -18.34 -5.26 -9.42
N SER A 369 -18.02 -6.10 -8.43
CA SER A 369 -17.16 -5.71 -7.30
C SER A 369 -15.76 -5.23 -7.75
N MET A 370 -15.27 -5.67 -8.92
CA MET A 370 -14.00 -5.25 -9.52
C MET A 370 -14.12 -4.09 -10.48
N VAL A 371 -15.17 -4.11 -11.32
CA VAL A 371 -15.28 -3.25 -12.51
C VAL A 371 -16.29 -2.12 -12.37
N SER A 372 -17.20 -2.18 -11.41
CA SER A 372 -18.12 -1.07 -11.13
C SER A 372 -17.39 0.03 -10.34
N PRO A 373 -17.70 1.31 -10.61
CA PRO A 373 -17.07 2.41 -9.92
C PRO A 373 -17.50 2.48 -8.46
N SER A 374 -16.54 2.75 -7.57
CA SER A 374 -16.85 3.10 -6.18
C SER A 374 -17.65 4.40 -6.12
N THR A 375 -18.63 4.48 -5.22
CA THR A 375 -19.39 5.70 -4.95
C THR A 375 -18.57 6.81 -4.30
N LEU A 376 -17.39 6.49 -3.73
CA LEU A 376 -16.50 7.45 -3.10
C LEU A 376 -15.42 7.99 -4.04
N THR A 377 -14.95 7.17 -4.97
CA THR A 377 -13.83 7.55 -5.84
C THR A 377 -14.23 7.74 -7.29
N GLY A 378 -15.37 7.18 -7.70
CA GLY A 378 -15.81 7.17 -9.10
C GLY A 378 -15.03 6.22 -10.00
N ALA A 379 -14.02 5.51 -9.45
CA ALA A 379 -13.18 4.57 -10.19
C ALA A 379 -13.47 3.13 -9.76
N SER A 380 -13.28 2.17 -10.67
CA SER A 380 -13.34 0.76 -10.32
C SER A 380 -12.08 0.31 -9.59
N PHE A 381 -12.10 -0.87 -8.98
CA PHE A 381 -10.90 -1.40 -8.32
C PHE A 381 -9.79 -1.66 -9.32
N TYR A 382 -10.10 -2.31 -10.44
CA TYR A 382 -9.12 -2.57 -11.50
C TYR A 382 -8.57 -1.29 -12.14
N GLU A 383 -9.40 -0.26 -12.34
CA GLU A 383 -8.91 1.05 -12.80
C GLU A 383 -8.00 1.72 -11.76
N THR A 384 -8.32 1.58 -10.47
CA THR A 384 -7.51 2.14 -9.40
C THR A 384 -6.12 1.48 -9.35
N LEU A 385 -6.01 0.17 -9.52
CA LEU A 385 -4.72 -0.53 -9.57
C LEU A 385 -3.79 0.04 -10.65
N GLN A 386 -4.37 0.30 -11.82
CA GLN A 386 -3.66 0.81 -12.99
C GLN A 386 -3.27 2.29 -12.81
N THR A 387 -4.22 3.14 -12.36
CA THR A 387 -4.01 4.59 -12.24
C THR A 387 -3.17 5.00 -11.03
N GLN A 388 -3.23 4.23 -9.94
CA GLN A 388 -2.40 4.46 -8.75
C GLN A 388 -1.06 3.71 -8.81
N HIS A 389 -0.75 3.04 -9.94
CA HIS A 389 0.47 2.26 -10.14
C HIS A 389 0.75 1.30 -8.96
N ILE A 390 -0.19 0.41 -8.71
CA ILE A 390 -0.11 -0.59 -7.62
C ILE A 390 0.62 -1.82 -8.14
N GLY A 391 1.46 -2.47 -7.32
CA GLY A 391 2.00 -3.77 -7.69
C GLY A 391 0.85 -4.78 -7.78
N HIS A 392 0.62 -5.36 -8.95
CA HIS A 392 -0.44 -6.36 -9.05
C HIS A 392 -0.23 -7.35 -10.19
N VAL A 393 -0.77 -8.54 -9.98
CA VAL A 393 -1.24 -9.46 -11.01
C VAL A 393 -2.71 -9.70 -10.73
N ALA A 394 -3.55 -9.41 -11.72
CA ALA A 394 -4.98 -9.68 -11.65
C ALA A 394 -5.36 -10.62 -12.78
N VAL A 395 -6.22 -11.58 -12.51
CA VAL A 395 -6.78 -12.47 -13.51
C VAL A 395 -8.28 -12.58 -13.32
N TRP A 396 -8.99 -12.76 -14.42
CA TRP A 396 -10.40 -13.09 -14.39
C TRP A 396 -10.72 -14.13 -15.42
N HIS A 397 -11.83 -14.84 -15.20
CA HIS A 397 -12.29 -15.94 -16.03
C HIS A 397 -13.79 -16.14 -15.88
N GLU A 398 -14.40 -17.04 -16.65
CA GLU A 398 -15.85 -17.29 -16.65
C GLU A 398 -16.32 -18.19 -15.49
N GLY A 399 -15.40 -18.68 -14.66
CA GLY A 399 -15.76 -19.49 -13.48
C GLY A 399 -16.71 -18.81 -12.49
N GLY A 400 -17.28 -19.63 -11.60
CA GLY A 400 -18.16 -19.23 -10.51
C GLY A 400 -17.40 -18.94 -9.21
N HIS A 401 -18.10 -19.01 -8.08
CA HIS A 401 -17.49 -18.81 -6.76
C HIS A 401 -16.65 -20.02 -6.30
N THR A 402 -17.05 -21.20 -6.74
CA THR A 402 -16.35 -22.47 -6.46
C THR A 402 -16.08 -23.28 -7.73
N GLU A 403 -16.88 -23.03 -8.75
CA GLU A 403 -16.81 -23.64 -10.06
C GLU A 403 -15.64 -23.06 -10.85
N PRO A 404 -14.78 -23.90 -11.44
CA PRO A 404 -13.71 -23.42 -12.29
C PRO A 404 -14.23 -22.79 -13.57
N ASP A 405 -13.35 -22.10 -14.27
CA ASP A 405 -13.62 -21.65 -15.63
C ASP A 405 -13.98 -22.84 -16.55
N PRO A 406 -15.10 -22.77 -17.28
CA PRO A 406 -15.57 -23.87 -18.14
C PRO A 406 -14.70 -24.11 -19.38
N TRP A 407 -13.82 -23.18 -19.77
CA TRP A 407 -12.93 -23.31 -20.94
C TRP A 407 -11.50 -23.73 -20.58
N LEU A 408 -10.91 -23.05 -19.60
CA LEU A 408 -9.51 -23.10 -19.21
C LEU A 408 -9.27 -24.02 -18.00
N GLY A 409 -10.34 -24.36 -17.27
CA GLY A 409 -10.31 -25.23 -16.10
C GLY A 409 -9.70 -24.58 -14.85
N GLU A 410 -9.45 -25.40 -13.85
CA GLU A 410 -8.91 -24.94 -12.56
C GLU A 410 -7.49 -24.40 -12.67
N ARG A 411 -7.26 -23.24 -12.03
CA ARG A 411 -5.92 -22.74 -11.72
C ARG A 411 -5.00 -22.62 -12.94
N TRP A 412 -5.55 -22.33 -14.12
CA TRP A 412 -4.76 -22.12 -15.35
C TRP A 412 -3.77 -20.95 -15.21
N TRP A 413 -4.11 -20.00 -14.34
CA TRP A 413 -3.39 -18.74 -14.15
C TRP A 413 -2.27 -18.80 -13.12
N ASP A 414 -2.19 -19.77 -12.20
CA ASP A 414 -1.22 -19.71 -11.09
C ASP A 414 0.01 -20.61 -11.24
N ARG A 415 0.13 -21.31 -12.37
CA ARG A 415 1.27 -22.19 -12.63
C ARG A 415 2.53 -21.40 -13.00
N GLY A 416 3.68 -21.87 -12.50
CA GLY A 416 5.01 -21.43 -12.95
C GLY A 416 5.55 -20.14 -12.33
N TRP A 417 4.89 -19.54 -11.34
CA TRP A 417 5.46 -18.45 -10.56
C TRP A 417 4.78 -18.33 -9.19
N ASN A 418 5.58 -18.26 -8.13
CA ASN A 418 5.11 -18.01 -6.77
C ASN A 418 6.01 -16.93 -6.13
N PRO A 419 5.53 -15.69 -5.94
CA PRO A 419 6.36 -14.61 -5.45
C PRO A 419 6.80 -14.78 -3.99
N ARG A 420 6.29 -15.79 -3.27
CA ARG A 420 6.79 -16.14 -1.93
C ARG A 420 8.15 -16.85 -1.95
N ALA A 421 8.44 -17.59 -3.01
CA ALA A 421 9.57 -18.53 -3.06
C ALA A 421 10.39 -18.48 -4.36
N ASP A 422 9.98 -17.69 -5.36
CA ASP A 422 10.75 -17.51 -6.59
C ASP A 422 12.17 -16.99 -6.30
N THR A 423 13.15 -17.37 -7.09
CA THR A 423 14.55 -16.99 -6.84
C THR A 423 14.91 -15.61 -7.39
N LYS A 424 14.06 -15.04 -8.25
CA LYS A 424 14.27 -13.74 -8.92
C LYS A 424 13.14 -12.77 -8.65
N SER A 425 11.91 -13.15 -8.96
CA SER A 425 10.71 -12.33 -8.81
C SER A 425 10.00 -12.64 -7.50
N PHE A 426 10.70 -12.47 -6.38
CA PHE A 426 10.14 -12.64 -5.04
C PHE A 426 9.75 -11.31 -4.39
N LEU A 427 8.87 -11.40 -3.40
CA LEU A 427 8.42 -10.28 -2.59
C LEU A 427 9.01 -10.39 -1.18
N ARG A 428 9.51 -9.24 -0.71
CA ARG A 428 9.84 -8.98 0.70
C ARG A 428 9.44 -7.55 1.03
N ARG A 429 9.29 -7.25 2.32
CA ARG A 429 8.96 -5.89 2.78
C ARG A 429 10.15 -4.92 2.65
N ASP A 430 11.37 -5.44 2.80
CA ASP A 430 12.64 -4.69 2.74
C ASP A 430 13.25 -4.63 1.33
N VAL A 431 12.52 -5.08 0.30
CA VAL A 431 13.00 -5.12 -1.09
C VAL A 431 12.00 -4.44 -2.00
N ALA A 432 12.50 -3.55 -2.87
CA ALA A 432 11.70 -2.88 -3.88
C ALA A 432 11.18 -3.84 -4.96
N PHE A 433 10.02 -3.54 -5.52
CA PHE A 433 9.43 -4.27 -6.64
C PHE A 433 8.83 -3.29 -7.67
N PRO A 434 8.61 -3.70 -8.93
CA PRO A 434 7.94 -2.85 -9.90
C PRO A 434 6.42 -3.00 -9.81
N ALA A 435 5.71 -1.88 -9.79
CA ALA A 435 4.32 -1.83 -10.19
C ALA A 435 4.24 -1.65 -11.70
N PHE A 436 3.71 -2.67 -12.37
CA PHE A 436 3.40 -2.63 -13.78
C PHE A 436 1.99 -2.09 -13.99
N SER A 437 1.81 -1.20 -14.96
CA SER A 437 0.49 -0.66 -15.30
C SER A 437 0.38 -0.31 -16.78
N ARG A 438 -0.85 -0.29 -17.29
CA ARG A 438 -1.21 0.05 -18.67
C ARG A 438 -0.42 -0.78 -19.68
N SER A 439 -0.33 -2.09 -19.43
CA SER A 439 0.37 -2.99 -20.34
C SER A 439 -0.45 -3.14 -21.62
N SER A 440 0.20 -3.12 -22.78
CA SER A 440 -0.46 -3.40 -24.06
C SER A 440 -0.91 -4.86 -24.22
N TRP A 441 -0.65 -5.70 -23.21
CA TRP A 441 -1.15 -7.08 -23.10
C TRP A 441 -2.25 -7.23 -22.04
N ASP A 442 -2.64 -6.14 -21.37
CA ASP A 442 -3.76 -6.18 -20.45
C ASP A 442 -5.04 -6.54 -21.22
N GLY A 443 -5.78 -7.53 -20.73
CA GLY A 443 -7.10 -7.87 -21.26
C GLY A 443 -8.14 -6.77 -20.97
N ASP A 444 -9.28 -6.80 -21.64
CA ASP A 444 -10.40 -5.92 -21.31
C ASP A 444 -11.31 -6.61 -20.29
N PRO A 445 -11.34 -6.20 -19.01
CA PRO A 445 -12.25 -6.82 -18.05
C PRO A 445 -13.72 -6.48 -18.34
N GLY A 446 -14.01 -5.43 -19.11
CA GLY A 446 -15.35 -4.88 -19.26
C GLY A 446 -15.72 -3.89 -18.15
N ARG A 447 -16.90 -3.30 -18.26
CA ARG A 447 -17.46 -2.29 -17.36
C ARG A 447 -18.95 -2.46 -17.07
N GLY A 448 -19.64 -3.39 -17.74
CA GLY A 448 -21.08 -3.49 -17.70
C GLY A 448 -21.61 -4.79 -18.30
N GLY A 449 -22.84 -4.74 -18.81
CA GLY A 449 -23.54 -5.89 -19.37
C GLY A 449 -23.45 -5.97 -20.90
N ASN A 450 -23.32 -7.18 -21.44
CA ASN A 450 -23.32 -7.47 -22.87
C ASN A 450 -24.71 -7.84 -23.44
N GLY A 451 -25.71 -8.02 -22.57
CA GLY A 451 -27.09 -8.37 -22.94
C GLY A 451 -27.44 -9.87 -22.89
N HIS A 452 -26.48 -10.77 -22.64
CA HIS A 452 -26.74 -12.21 -22.50
C HIS A 452 -27.49 -12.56 -21.21
N GLN A 453 -27.18 -11.87 -20.11
CA GLN A 453 -27.87 -12.01 -18.83
C GLN A 453 -28.48 -10.66 -18.39
N PRO A 454 -29.67 -10.65 -17.77
CA PRO A 454 -30.22 -9.47 -17.15
C PRO A 454 -29.50 -9.17 -15.83
N TRP A 455 -29.39 -7.89 -15.46
CA TRP A 455 -28.86 -7.49 -14.15
C TRP A 455 -29.74 -8.01 -13.02
N ARG A 456 -29.11 -8.63 -12.02
CA ARG A 456 -29.74 -9.01 -10.74
C ARG A 456 -28.96 -8.38 -9.59
N LYS A 457 -29.67 -7.78 -8.62
CA LYS A 457 -29.01 -7.12 -7.49
C LYS A 457 -28.11 -8.05 -6.66
N GLU A 458 -28.43 -9.34 -6.61
CA GLU A 458 -27.68 -10.30 -5.79
C GLU A 458 -26.49 -10.94 -6.51
N SER A 459 -26.55 -11.09 -7.84
CA SER A 459 -25.57 -11.85 -8.64
C SER A 459 -24.98 -11.07 -9.81
N GLY A 460 -25.31 -9.78 -9.95
CA GLY A 460 -24.90 -8.96 -11.09
C GLY A 460 -25.37 -9.52 -12.42
N TYR A 461 -24.46 -9.63 -13.38
CA TYR A 461 -24.69 -10.24 -14.70
C TYR A 461 -24.17 -11.69 -14.81
N ALA A 462 -23.94 -12.38 -13.69
CA ALA A 462 -23.46 -13.76 -13.71
C ALA A 462 -24.42 -14.69 -14.47
N GLY A 463 -23.87 -15.49 -15.38
CA GLY A 463 -24.51 -16.63 -16.05
C GLY A 463 -24.53 -17.89 -15.20
N ASP A 464 -24.68 -19.05 -15.83
CA ASP A 464 -24.43 -20.35 -15.18
C ASP A 464 -22.93 -20.66 -15.29
N PRO A 465 -22.18 -20.73 -14.17
CA PRO A 465 -20.73 -20.91 -14.19
C PRO A 465 -20.27 -22.25 -14.82
N LYS A 466 -21.20 -23.14 -15.19
CA LYS A 466 -20.92 -24.40 -15.91
C LYS A 466 -21.15 -24.28 -17.42
N VAL A 467 -21.70 -23.17 -17.90
CA VAL A 467 -22.05 -22.95 -19.30
C VAL A 467 -21.09 -21.93 -19.90
N ALA A 468 -20.30 -22.41 -20.84
CA ALA A 468 -19.25 -21.63 -21.46
C ALA A 468 -19.83 -20.58 -22.43
N GLY A 469 -19.42 -19.32 -22.31
CA GLY A 469 -19.83 -18.17 -23.13
C GLY A 469 -21.16 -17.52 -22.74
N ASP A 470 -21.77 -17.91 -21.62
CA ASP A 470 -23.08 -17.40 -21.20
C ASP A 470 -23.01 -16.21 -20.22
N THR A 471 -21.79 -15.79 -19.84
CA THR A 471 -21.62 -14.64 -18.95
C THR A 471 -22.29 -13.39 -19.52
N GLY A 472 -22.98 -12.64 -18.65
CA GLY A 472 -23.60 -11.38 -19.03
C GLY A 472 -22.69 -10.16 -18.97
N TRP A 473 -21.45 -10.31 -18.49
CA TRP A 473 -20.48 -9.22 -18.42
C TRP A 473 -19.83 -8.97 -19.78
N ASP A 474 -19.64 -7.70 -20.14
CA ASP A 474 -18.87 -7.31 -21.34
C ASP A 474 -17.35 -7.50 -21.15
N GLY A 475 -16.56 -7.17 -22.18
CA GLY A 475 -15.11 -7.40 -22.21
C GLY A 475 -14.72 -8.86 -22.49
N ASP A 476 -13.44 -9.17 -22.30
CA ASP A 476 -12.87 -10.51 -22.50
C ASP A 476 -13.41 -11.49 -21.45
N VAL A 477 -13.90 -12.64 -21.89
CA VAL A 477 -14.44 -13.71 -21.02
C VAL A 477 -13.42 -14.15 -19.96
N ALA A 478 -12.16 -14.30 -20.35
CA ALA A 478 -11.04 -14.50 -19.46
C ALA A 478 -9.88 -13.58 -19.87
N GLY A 479 -9.17 -13.05 -18.88
CA GLY A 479 -8.09 -12.10 -19.13
C GLY A 479 -7.17 -11.92 -17.93
N MET A 480 -6.15 -11.09 -18.13
CA MET A 480 -5.12 -10.88 -17.14
C MET A 480 -4.51 -9.48 -17.23
N PHE A 481 -4.07 -8.98 -16.09
CA PHE A 481 -3.13 -7.87 -15.97
C PHE A 481 -1.78 -8.38 -15.47
N ASN A 482 -0.71 -7.93 -16.12
CA ASN A 482 0.68 -8.07 -15.69
C ASN A 482 1.18 -9.51 -15.40
N ARG A 483 0.38 -10.55 -15.65
CA ARG A 483 0.70 -11.94 -15.28
C ARG A 483 1.97 -12.48 -15.96
N ALA A 484 2.32 -11.94 -17.12
CA ALA A 484 3.52 -12.30 -17.86
C ALA A 484 4.75 -11.46 -17.51
N LEU A 485 4.65 -10.44 -16.65
CA LEU A 485 5.75 -9.50 -16.39
C LEU A 485 6.56 -9.91 -15.16
N ARG A 486 7.89 -9.77 -15.22
CA ARG A 486 8.82 -10.24 -14.18
C ARG A 486 9.93 -9.24 -13.91
N TRP A 487 10.50 -9.34 -12.71
CA TRP A 487 11.66 -8.57 -12.24
C TRP A 487 12.72 -9.46 -11.57
N ASP A 488 13.96 -9.02 -11.52
CA ASP A 488 15.03 -9.72 -10.81
C ASP A 488 15.44 -8.96 -9.56
N ALA A 489 14.80 -9.28 -8.42
CA ALA A 489 15.12 -8.71 -7.12
C ALA A 489 16.53 -9.06 -6.64
N SER A 490 17.11 -10.19 -7.09
CA SER A 490 18.47 -10.60 -6.72
C SER A 490 19.55 -9.69 -7.29
N ARG A 491 19.19 -8.85 -8.28
CA ARG A 491 20.08 -7.90 -8.96
C ARG A 491 19.65 -6.44 -8.77
N LEU A 492 18.83 -6.18 -7.74
CA LEU A 492 18.41 -4.83 -7.38
C LEU A 492 19.61 -3.99 -6.95
N VAL A 493 19.72 -2.79 -7.49
CA VAL A 493 20.56 -1.72 -6.93
C VAL A 493 19.61 -0.64 -6.44
N ASP A 494 19.74 -0.24 -5.18
CA ASP A 494 18.94 0.82 -4.58
C ASP A 494 19.89 1.69 -3.75
N THR A 495 20.28 2.85 -4.29
CA THR A 495 21.18 3.80 -3.62
C THR A 495 20.62 5.23 -3.71
N PRO A 496 21.15 6.17 -2.92
CA PRO A 496 20.75 7.57 -3.02
C PRO A 496 21.08 8.27 -4.34
N GLN A 497 21.73 7.62 -5.30
CA GLN A 497 22.04 8.20 -6.62
C GLN A 497 21.52 7.34 -7.77
N ARG A 498 21.27 6.05 -7.54
CA ARG A 498 20.99 5.09 -8.60
C ARG A 498 20.03 3.99 -8.15
N PHE A 499 19.06 3.68 -9.00
CA PHE A 499 18.19 2.52 -8.87
C PHE A 499 18.31 1.65 -10.12
N VAL A 500 18.48 0.34 -9.95
CA VAL A 500 18.55 -0.62 -11.07
C VAL A 500 17.68 -1.83 -10.78
N MET A 501 16.78 -2.17 -11.70
CA MET A 501 15.96 -3.36 -11.61
C MET A 501 15.85 -4.04 -12.98
N PRO A 502 16.38 -5.26 -13.16
CA PRO A 502 16.15 -6.03 -14.38
C PRO A 502 14.69 -6.45 -14.52
N LEU A 503 14.13 -6.24 -15.71
CA LEU A 503 12.75 -6.56 -16.05
C LEU A 503 12.71 -7.44 -17.30
N ARG A 504 11.66 -8.25 -17.44
CA ARG A 504 11.35 -9.02 -18.66
C ARG A 504 9.86 -9.33 -18.78
N ALA A 505 9.45 -9.70 -19.98
CA ALA A 505 8.20 -10.41 -20.23
C ALA A 505 8.46 -11.92 -20.38
N VAL A 506 7.58 -12.75 -19.83
CA VAL A 506 7.57 -14.20 -20.03
C VAL A 506 6.81 -14.45 -21.34
N LEU A 507 7.56 -14.82 -22.38
CA LEU A 507 7.00 -15.08 -23.71
C LEU A 507 6.61 -16.56 -23.81
N GLY A 508 5.34 -16.83 -24.14
CA GLY A 508 4.87 -18.17 -24.46
C GLY A 508 5.25 -18.59 -25.89
N PRO A 509 5.12 -19.88 -26.23
CA PRO A 509 5.28 -20.35 -27.61
C PRO A 509 4.39 -19.55 -28.58
N GLY A 510 4.97 -19.10 -29.70
CA GLY A 510 4.24 -18.35 -30.73
C GLY A 510 3.96 -16.87 -30.41
N VAL A 511 4.30 -16.38 -29.22
CA VAL A 511 4.19 -14.95 -28.88
C VAL A 511 5.33 -14.19 -29.53
N THR A 512 5.02 -13.38 -30.54
CA THR A 512 5.99 -12.57 -31.30
C THR A 512 5.97 -11.09 -30.92
N THR A 513 4.98 -10.65 -30.15
CA THR A 513 4.84 -9.26 -29.74
C THR A 513 5.63 -8.96 -28.46
N THR A 514 5.90 -7.69 -28.21
CA THR A 514 6.58 -7.19 -27.00
C THR A 514 5.62 -6.23 -26.31
N PRO A 515 5.28 -6.42 -25.02
CA PRO A 515 4.38 -5.52 -24.32
C PRO A 515 5.05 -4.15 -24.11
N GLN A 516 4.26 -3.09 -24.30
CA GLN A 516 4.57 -1.76 -23.76
C GLN A 516 3.90 -1.62 -22.41
N VAL A 517 4.63 -1.21 -21.38
CA VAL A 517 4.11 -1.12 -20.02
C VAL A 517 4.74 0.04 -19.25
N ASP A 518 3.98 0.65 -18.36
CA ASP A 518 4.51 1.63 -17.42
C ASP A 518 5.06 0.96 -16.18
N VAL A 519 6.22 1.42 -15.71
CA VAL A 519 6.91 0.83 -14.58
C VAL A 519 7.15 1.87 -13.49
N THR A 520 6.63 1.59 -12.30
CA THR A 520 6.82 2.41 -11.10
C THR A 520 7.47 1.58 -10.00
N PRO A 521 8.72 1.85 -9.59
CA PRO A 521 9.29 1.20 -8.42
C PRO A 521 8.50 1.51 -7.14
N ARG A 522 8.20 0.47 -6.37
CA ARG A 522 7.52 0.54 -5.07
C ARG A 522 8.43 -0.07 -4.00
N ARG A 523 8.23 0.34 -2.74
CA ARG A 523 9.12 0.01 -1.59
C ARG A 523 10.60 0.33 -1.84
N VAL A 524 10.85 1.43 -2.55
CA VAL A 524 12.21 1.98 -2.70
C VAL A 524 12.73 2.36 -1.32
N GLN A 525 13.90 1.86 -0.95
CA GLN A 525 14.51 2.07 0.36
C GLN A 525 15.41 3.31 0.34
N ARG A 526 16.26 3.46 -0.69
CA ARG A 526 17.35 4.47 -0.70
C ARG A 526 17.24 5.49 -1.83
N PHE A 527 16.70 5.12 -2.98
CA PHE A 527 16.46 6.01 -4.13
C PHE A 527 15.20 6.90 -3.92
N GLN A 528 15.05 7.54 -2.76
CA GLN A 528 13.90 8.39 -2.45
C GLN A 528 13.96 9.74 -3.18
N CYS A 529 12.98 10.03 -4.03
CA CYS A 529 12.94 11.26 -4.83
C CYS A 529 12.11 12.37 -4.16
N LEU A 530 12.52 13.62 -4.38
CA LEU A 530 11.70 14.79 -4.05
C LEU A 530 10.56 14.95 -5.07
N PRO A 531 9.42 15.54 -4.66
CA PRO A 531 8.37 15.93 -5.60
C PRO A 531 8.92 16.79 -6.74
N GLY A 532 8.63 16.41 -7.99
CA GLY A 532 9.11 17.12 -9.18
C GLY A 532 10.60 16.93 -9.48
N GLU A 533 11.33 16.07 -8.76
CA GLU A 533 12.73 15.78 -9.04
C GLU A 533 12.89 15.16 -10.44
N ARG A 534 13.84 15.68 -11.21
CA ARG A 534 14.13 15.22 -12.57
C ARG A 534 15.02 13.98 -12.52
N ILE A 535 14.52 12.86 -13.04
CA ILE A 535 15.19 11.56 -13.03
C ILE A 535 15.49 11.12 -14.46
N ARG A 536 16.75 10.79 -14.74
CA ARG A 536 17.16 10.17 -16.00
C ARG A 536 16.89 8.68 -15.92
N TRP A 537 16.45 8.09 -17.02
CA TRP A 537 16.25 6.64 -17.09
C TRP A 537 16.86 6.05 -18.36
N SER A 538 17.27 4.79 -18.28
CA SER A 538 17.62 3.97 -19.44
C SER A 538 17.09 2.54 -19.31
N PHE A 539 16.79 1.92 -20.45
CA PHE A 539 16.30 0.56 -20.58
C PHE A 539 16.77 -0.03 -21.91
N GLY A 540 17.88 -0.77 -21.89
CA GLY A 540 18.57 -1.18 -23.11
C GLY A 540 19.09 0.04 -23.88
N GLN A 541 18.64 0.23 -25.12
CA GLN A 541 18.99 1.41 -25.93
C GLN A 541 18.03 2.60 -25.72
N ALA A 542 16.85 2.35 -25.15
CA ALA A 542 15.89 3.40 -24.84
C ALA A 542 16.38 4.21 -23.63
N HIS A 543 16.16 5.52 -23.66
CA HIS A 543 16.52 6.42 -22.58
C HIS A 543 15.62 7.65 -22.60
N GLY A 544 15.56 8.35 -21.47
CA GLY A 544 14.78 9.56 -21.36
C GLY A 544 14.88 10.23 -20.00
N THR A 545 13.93 11.09 -19.72
CA THR A 545 13.80 11.78 -18.43
C THR A 545 12.34 11.77 -18.01
N VAL A 546 12.10 11.60 -16.72
CA VAL A 546 10.79 11.70 -16.07
C VAL A 546 10.92 12.60 -14.84
N PHE A 547 9.78 13.01 -14.29
CA PHE A 547 9.72 13.78 -13.06
C PHE A 547 9.03 12.95 -11.99
N ALA A 548 9.57 12.96 -10.77
CA ALA A 548 8.93 12.32 -9.63
C ALA A 548 7.57 12.97 -9.33
N ALA A 549 6.57 12.15 -9.04
CA ALA A 549 5.23 12.55 -8.69
C ALA A 549 5.19 13.30 -7.34
N PRO A 550 4.05 13.91 -6.94
CA PRO A 550 3.93 14.58 -5.64
C PRO A 550 4.26 13.72 -4.42
N ASP A 551 4.15 12.39 -4.53
CA ASP A 551 4.52 11.44 -3.48
C ASP A 551 5.96 10.90 -3.60
N GLY A 552 6.76 11.45 -4.53
CA GLY A 552 8.13 11.01 -4.81
C GLY A 552 8.22 9.76 -5.69
N GLY A 553 7.09 9.16 -6.10
CA GLY A 553 7.08 8.01 -7.00
C GLY A 553 7.59 8.36 -8.40
N VAL A 554 8.33 7.45 -9.03
CA VAL A 554 8.88 7.63 -10.39
C VAL A 554 8.25 6.61 -11.32
N THR A 555 7.51 7.07 -12.33
CA THR A 555 6.91 6.20 -13.36
C THR A 555 7.64 6.39 -14.68
N VAL A 556 8.20 5.32 -15.24
CA VAL A 556 8.74 5.32 -16.60
C VAL A 556 7.70 4.75 -17.56
N PRO A 557 7.18 5.56 -18.51
CA PRO A 557 6.07 5.14 -19.33
C PRO A 557 6.49 4.29 -20.54
N ARG A 558 5.63 3.35 -20.94
CA ARG A 558 5.67 2.58 -22.19
C ARG A 558 7.01 1.88 -22.47
N LEU A 559 7.63 1.27 -21.46
CA LEU A 559 8.80 0.43 -21.65
C LEU A 559 8.44 -0.84 -22.43
N SER A 560 9.24 -1.18 -23.44
CA SER A 560 9.06 -2.37 -24.27
C SER A 560 9.80 -3.57 -23.66
N LEU A 561 9.10 -4.44 -22.94
CA LEU A 561 9.71 -5.55 -22.18
C LEU A 561 9.90 -6.81 -23.05
N ARG A 562 11.15 -7.21 -23.29
CA ARG A 562 11.50 -8.40 -24.08
C ARG A 562 11.59 -9.66 -23.20
N GLY A 563 11.82 -10.81 -23.84
CA GLY A 563 12.05 -12.09 -23.14
C GLY A 563 13.31 -12.11 -22.26
N ASP A 564 14.32 -11.33 -22.64
CA ASP A 564 15.58 -11.22 -21.91
C ASP A 564 15.51 -10.19 -20.80
N TRP A 565 16.27 -10.45 -19.72
CA TRP A 565 16.44 -9.53 -18.61
C TRP A 565 17.13 -8.24 -19.06
N THR A 566 16.39 -7.13 -19.04
CA THR A 566 16.92 -5.81 -19.37
C THR A 566 16.85 -4.90 -18.13
N PRO A 567 17.95 -4.28 -17.69
CA PRO A 567 17.95 -3.38 -16.54
C PRO A 567 17.20 -2.08 -16.86
N LEU A 568 16.18 -1.76 -16.05
CA LEU A 568 15.72 -0.39 -15.88
C LEU A 568 16.67 0.31 -14.93
N VAL A 569 17.34 1.35 -15.40
CA VAL A 569 18.24 2.19 -14.62
C VAL A 569 17.59 3.55 -14.43
N LEU A 570 17.50 4.02 -13.18
CA LEU A 570 17.10 5.38 -12.82
C LEU A 570 18.28 6.07 -12.12
N GLU A 571 18.60 7.29 -12.56
CA GLU A 571 19.75 8.06 -12.06
C GLU A 571 19.32 9.50 -11.81
N ARG A 572 19.77 10.06 -10.67
CA ARG A 572 19.59 11.48 -10.38
C ARG A 572 20.44 12.32 -11.34
N GLY A 573 19.87 13.47 -11.74
CA GLY A 573 20.44 14.40 -12.71
C GLY A 573 21.75 15.01 -12.29
#